data_AF-A0AA39LSA4-F1
#
_entry.id   AF-A0AA39LSA4-F1
#
_cell.length_a   1.000
_cell.length_b   1.000
_cell.length_c   1.000
_cell.angle_alpha   90.00
_cell.angle_beta   90.00
_cell.angle_gamma   90.00
#
_symmetry.space_group_name_H-M   'P 1'
#
loop_
_entity.id
_entity.type
_entity.pdbx_description
1 polymer ?
#
loop_
_entity_poly.entity_id
_entity_poly.type
_entity_poly.pdbx_seq_one_letter_code
_entity_poly.pdbx_strand_id
1 'polypeptide(L)'
;MLLPGRSLSMSKVILNLKNERVQLQLCCSLFMAALVLVFPVTFYVSHQLTAEDVSRPKEDQSYLERAQKMDEKFLDQFNYFLAEGKNLSYVIERQEQAQKVMARSNDPSYRIGLALELLNQSFSAESPETEILNAAIAAIGCKYMFDLEKFIVRYMESVSKRSENIERLEKILKSAEEEYGNLVRTAKNKEQLESLWSSFKATHTPGIDKHCLQPYPDASKLLKLFDTALFFASECRAPYRKAYWTEGDCETVIAWSYLFVVCIVFGALFYLWACRNRQNK
;
A
#
# COMPACT_ATOMS: atom_id res chain seq x y z
N MET A 1 -29.37 48.63 -10.09
CA MET A 1 -29.65 48.24 -11.48
C MET A 1 -28.60 47.21 -11.90
N LEU A 2 -28.97 45.93 -11.95
CA LEU A 2 -28.12 44.84 -12.45
C LEU A 2 -28.43 44.65 -13.94
N LEU A 3 -27.44 44.80 -14.81
CA LEU A 3 -27.56 44.52 -16.24
C LEU A 3 -27.83 43.02 -16.44
N PRO A 4 -28.79 42.63 -17.29
CA PRO A 4 -29.03 41.23 -17.61
C PRO A 4 -27.85 40.71 -18.44
N GLY A 5 -27.00 39.89 -17.83
CA GLY A 5 -25.93 39.19 -18.53
C GLY A 5 -26.53 38.23 -19.55
N ARG A 6 -26.47 38.61 -20.84
CA ARG A 6 -26.73 37.68 -21.95
C ARG A 6 -25.67 36.58 -21.92
N SER A 7 -26.02 35.45 -21.33
CA SER A 7 -25.30 34.19 -21.47
C SER A 7 -25.24 33.83 -22.97
N LEU A 8 -24.10 34.12 -23.60
CA LEU A 8 -23.76 33.67 -24.94
C LEU A 8 -23.50 32.16 -24.85
N SER A 9 -24.55 31.39 -25.08
CA SER A 9 -24.45 29.93 -25.16
C SER A 9 -23.53 29.56 -26.32
N MET A 10 -22.38 28.93 -26.02
CA MET A 10 -21.39 28.47 -27.02
C MET A 10 -22.02 27.65 -28.15
N SER A 11 -23.11 26.91 -27.88
CA SER A 11 -23.83 26.13 -28.89
C SER A 11 -24.40 27.01 -30.01
N LYS A 12 -24.89 28.21 -29.72
CA LYS A 12 -25.41 29.16 -30.73
C LYS A 12 -24.30 29.74 -31.61
N VAL A 13 -23.12 29.97 -31.03
CA VAL A 13 -21.96 30.48 -31.76
C VAL A 13 -21.46 29.42 -32.75
N ILE A 14 -21.37 28.16 -32.31
CA ILE A 14 -20.91 27.05 -33.14
C ILE A 14 -21.92 26.76 -34.27
N LEU A 15 -23.22 26.78 -34.00
CA LEU A 15 -24.27 26.54 -35.00
C LEU A 15 -24.33 27.61 -36.11
N ASN A 16 -23.95 28.86 -35.82
CA ASN A 16 -23.95 29.95 -36.80
C ASN A 16 -22.77 29.91 -37.78
N LEU A 17 -21.77 29.04 -37.58
CA LEU A 17 -20.66 28.87 -38.51
C LEU A 17 -21.10 28.02 -39.71
N LYS A 18 -21.30 28.65 -40.88
CA LYS A 18 -21.68 27.95 -42.12
C LYS A 18 -20.62 26.95 -42.64
N ASN A 19 -19.35 27.14 -42.28
CA ASN A 19 -18.25 26.35 -42.83
C ASN A 19 -17.95 25.09 -42.00
N GLU A 20 -18.20 23.91 -42.58
CA GLU A 20 -18.00 22.59 -41.97
C GLU A 20 -16.54 22.36 -41.56
N ARG A 21 -15.58 22.89 -42.32
CA ARG A 21 -14.16 22.75 -42.00
C ARG A 21 -13.81 23.47 -40.69
N VAL A 22 -14.40 24.65 -40.46
CA VAL A 22 -14.15 25.44 -39.26
C VAL A 22 -14.80 24.79 -38.03
N GLN A 23 -15.99 24.22 -38.18
CA GLN A 23 -16.64 23.46 -37.10
C GLN A 23 -15.83 22.23 -36.72
N LEU A 24 -15.38 21.43 -37.68
CA LEU A 24 -14.53 20.27 -37.41
C LEU A 24 -13.22 20.67 -36.73
N GLN A 25 -12.57 21.75 -37.20
CA GLN A 25 -11.35 22.28 -36.57
C GLN A 25 -11.57 22.72 -35.11
N LEU A 26 -12.66 23.44 -34.82
CA LEU A 26 -13.00 23.85 -33.45
C LEU A 26 -13.30 22.64 -32.54
N CYS A 27 -13.92 21.61 -33.10
CA CYS A 27 -14.22 20.39 -32.37
C CYS A 27 -12.97 19.58 -32.06
N CYS A 28 -12.07 19.43 -33.05
CA CYS A 28 -10.77 18.80 -32.84
C CYS A 28 -9.91 19.60 -31.85
N SER A 29 -9.92 20.93 -31.91
CA SER A 29 -9.15 21.75 -30.96
C SER A 29 -9.71 21.66 -29.54
N LEU A 30 -11.04 21.67 -29.37
CA LEU A 30 -11.67 21.43 -28.08
C LEU A 30 -11.38 20.02 -27.53
N PHE A 31 -11.40 19.00 -28.39
CA PHE A 31 -11.04 17.63 -28.02
C PHE A 31 -9.59 17.54 -27.54
N MET A 32 -8.65 18.09 -28.31
CA MET A 32 -7.24 18.12 -27.94
C MET A 32 -7.02 18.91 -26.64
N ALA A 33 -7.69 20.04 -26.47
CA ALA A 33 -7.63 20.81 -25.23
C ALA A 33 -8.16 20.01 -24.03
N ALA A 34 -9.27 19.29 -24.18
CA ALA A 34 -9.82 18.43 -23.12
C ALA A 34 -8.87 17.29 -22.75
N LEU A 35 -8.24 16.62 -23.73
CA LEU A 35 -7.24 15.59 -23.48
C LEU A 35 -6.01 16.14 -22.74
N VAL A 36 -5.51 17.30 -23.18
CA VAL A 36 -4.35 17.97 -22.57
C VAL A 36 -4.65 18.41 -21.14
N LEU A 37 -5.89 18.74 -20.79
CA LEU A 37 -6.27 19.10 -19.42
C LEU A 37 -6.45 17.88 -18.53
N VAL A 38 -7.04 16.80 -19.05
CA VAL A 38 -7.34 15.59 -18.25
C VAL A 38 -6.06 14.82 -17.96
N PHE A 39 -5.13 14.70 -18.92
CA PHE A 39 -3.93 13.88 -18.77
C PHE A 39 -3.04 14.26 -17.56
N PRO A 40 -2.65 15.52 -17.35
CA PRO A 40 -1.80 15.89 -16.22
C PRO A 40 -2.51 15.71 -14.88
N VAL A 41 -3.82 15.96 -14.84
CA VAL A 41 -4.62 15.81 -13.61
C VAL A 41 -4.74 14.35 -13.22
N THR A 42 -5.09 13.47 -14.17
CA THR A 42 -5.19 12.03 -13.90
C THR A 42 -3.84 11.43 -13.53
N PHE A 43 -2.76 11.85 -14.21
CA PHE A 43 -1.40 11.43 -13.87
C PHE A 43 -0.99 11.91 -12.47
N TYR A 44 -1.21 13.19 -12.15
CA TYR A 44 -0.87 13.75 -10.84
C TYR A 44 -1.63 13.06 -9.70
N VAL A 45 -2.95 12.85 -9.86
CA VAL A 45 -3.77 12.16 -8.88
C VAL A 45 -3.29 10.71 -8.71
N SER A 46 -3.06 9.99 -9.81
CA SER A 46 -2.54 8.62 -9.77
C SER A 46 -1.19 8.54 -9.04
N HIS A 47 -0.28 9.46 -9.35
CA HIS A 47 1.02 9.53 -8.68
C HIS A 47 0.88 9.84 -7.19
N GLN A 48 0.01 10.78 -6.78
CA GLN A 48 -0.20 11.09 -5.37
C GLN A 48 -0.84 9.92 -4.60
N LEU A 49 -1.71 9.14 -5.24
CA LEU A 49 -2.35 7.99 -4.62
C LEU A 49 -1.42 6.77 -4.50
N THR A 50 -0.46 6.63 -5.41
CA THR A 50 0.43 5.44 -5.46
C THR A 50 1.84 5.69 -4.93
N ALA A 51 2.30 6.94 -4.86
CA ALA A 51 3.63 7.27 -4.38
C ALA A 51 3.74 7.08 -2.87
N GLU A 52 4.71 6.28 -2.47
CA GLU A 52 5.17 6.19 -1.09
C GLU A 52 6.34 7.15 -0.86
N ASP A 53 6.28 7.90 0.24
CA ASP A 53 7.45 8.64 0.70
C ASP A 53 8.49 7.67 1.27
N VAL A 54 9.35 7.19 0.38
CA VAL A 54 10.50 6.33 0.68
C VAL A 54 11.76 7.14 0.99
N SER A 55 11.64 8.46 1.17
CA SER A 55 12.79 9.29 1.52
C SER A 55 13.27 9.00 2.94
N ARG A 56 14.58 8.75 3.07
CA ARG A 56 15.24 8.52 4.35
C ARG A 56 15.32 9.83 5.14
N PRO A 57 14.75 9.91 6.37
CA PRO A 57 15.00 11.01 7.29
C PRO A 57 16.49 11.19 7.59
N LYS A 58 16.90 12.40 7.99
CA LYS A 58 18.30 12.67 8.34
C LYS A 58 18.71 12.02 9.67
N GLU A 59 17.77 11.95 10.60
CA GLU A 59 17.97 11.37 11.93
C GLU A 59 17.59 9.90 11.95
N ASP A 60 18.43 9.06 12.56
CA ASP A 60 18.26 7.61 12.54
C ASP A 60 17.04 7.14 13.35
N GLN A 61 16.71 7.79 14.46
CA GLN A 61 15.49 7.52 15.20
C GLN A 61 14.24 7.83 14.35
N SER A 62 14.21 9.01 13.72
CA SER A 62 13.12 9.39 12.81
C SER A 62 13.01 8.43 11.62
N TYR A 63 14.14 7.91 11.11
CA TYR A 63 14.16 6.87 10.10
C TYR A 63 13.51 5.57 10.60
N LEU A 64 13.86 5.07 11.79
CA LEU A 64 13.28 3.83 12.33
C LEU A 64 11.76 3.94 12.53
N GLU A 65 11.28 5.07 13.06
CA GLU A 65 9.84 5.32 13.22
C GLU A 65 9.11 5.37 11.86
N ARG A 66 9.70 6.03 10.87
CA ARG A 66 9.13 6.10 9.51
C ARG A 66 9.12 4.73 8.84
N ALA A 67 10.21 3.97 9.00
CA ALA A 67 10.33 2.61 8.50
C ALA A 67 9.23 1.70 9.08
N GLN A 68 9.01 1.75 10.40
CA GLN A 68 7.94 1.01 11.05
C GLN A 68 6.56 1.39 10.48
N LYS A 69 6.24 2.69 10.41
CA LYS A 69 4.95 3.17 9.85
C LYS A 69 4.73 2.72 8.41
N MET A 70 5.80 2.66 7.63
CA MET A 70 5.74 2.16 6.26
C MET A 70 5.45 0.65 6.23
N ASP A 71 6.13 -0.14 7.06
CA ASP A 71 5.89 -1.58 7.14
C ASP A 71 4.46 -1.88 7.62
N GLU A 72 3.94 -1.13 8.60
CA GLU A 72 2.53 -1.24 9.04
C GLU A 72 1.52 -0.92 7.91
N LYS A 73 1.84 0.05 7.05
CA LYS A 73 1.03 0.35 5.86
C LYS A 73 1.06 -0.82 4.87
N PHE A 74 2.22 -1.42 4.65
CA PHE A 74 2.35 -2.60 3.78
C PHE A 74 1.63 -3.81 4.34
N LEU A 75 1.63 -4.02 5.66
CA LEU A 75 0.83 -5.08 6.31
C LEU A 75 -0.67 -4.89 6.06
N ASP A 76 -1.19 -3.67 6.23
CA ASP A 76 -2.61 -3.38 5.96
C ASP A 76 -2.94 -3.60 4.47
N GLN A 77 -2.03 -3.22 3.57
CA GLN A 77 -2.14 -3.50 2.14
C GLN A 77 -2.08 -5.00 1.82
N PHE A 78 -1.20 -5.75 2.47
CA PHE A 78 -1.07 -7.20 2.32
C PHE A 78 -2.36 -7.89 2.74
N ASN A 79 -2.92 -7.53 3.90
CA ASN A 79 -4.18 -8.07 4.39
C ASN A 79 -5.36 -7.74 3.46
N TYR A 80 -5.41 -6.53 2.90
CA TYR A 80 -6.40 -6.17 1.89
C TYR A 80 -6.27 -7.02 0.62
N PHE A 81 -5.05 -7.14 0.06
CA PHE A 81 -4.84 -7.95 -1.15
C PHE A 81 -5.14 -9.42 -0.92
N LEU A 82 -4.82 -9.92 0.27
CA LEU A 82 -5.11 -11.28 0.66
C LEU A 82 -6.61 -11.54 0.73
N ALA A 83 -7.38 -10.62 1.35
CA ALA A 83 -8.82 -10.74 1.45
C ALA A 83 -9.54 -10.66 0.09
N GLU A 84 -9.06 -9.79 -0.81
CA GLU A 84 -9.63 -9.59 -2.15
C GLU A 84 -9.08 -10.58 -3.20
N GLY A 85 -8.18 -11.49 -2.82
CA GLY A 85 -7.57 -12.44 -3.76
C GLY A 85 -6.72 -11.78 -4.85
N LYS A 86 -6.13 -10.61 -4.56
CA LYS A 86 -5.23 -9.89 -5.46
C LYS A 86 -3.81 -10.48 -5.40
N ASN A 87 -2.94 -10.06 -6.33
CA ASN A 87 -1.55 -10.54 -6.41
C ASN A 87 -0.72 -10.06 -5.20
N LEU A 88 -0.44 -10.94 -4.26
CA LEU A 88 0.37 -10.66 -3.07
C LEU A 88 1.84 -10.40 -3.38
N SER A 89 2.41 -11.02 -4.43
CA SER A 89 3.80 -10.82 -4.82
C SER A 89 4.10 -9.36 -5.16
N TYR A 90 3.12 -8.65 -5.72
CA TYR A 90 3.22 -7.20 -5.97
C TYR A 90 3.47 -6.40 -4.69
N VAL A 91 2.78 -6.74 -3.59
CA VAL A 91 2.93 -6.04 -2.30
C VAL A 91 4.31 -6.34 -1.70
N ILE A 92 4.74 -7.61 -1.72
CA ILE A 92 6.05 -8.04 -1.22
C ILE A 92 7.20 -7.34 -1.95
N GLU A 93 7.15 -7.32 -3.29
CA GLU A 93 8.20 -6.71 -4.11
C GLU A 93 8.29 -5.19 -3.86
N ARG A 94 7.14 -4.51 -3.77
CA ARG A 94 7.09 -3.08 -3.44
C ARG A 94 7.62 -2.78 -2.05
N GLN A 95 7.22 -3.55 -1.05
CA GLN A 95 7.72 -3.41 0.32
C GLN A 95 9.23 -3.60 0.35
N GLU A 96 9.77 -4.64 -0.31
CA GLU A 96 11.21 -4.89 -0.38
C GLU A 96 11.96 -3.71 -1.02
N GLN A 97 11.45 -3.21 -2.15
CA GLN A 97 12.05 -2.08 -2.85
C GLN A 97 11.99 -0.80 -1.99
N ALA A 98 10.85 -0.52 -1.36
CA ALA A 98 10.68 0.62 -0.48
C ALA A 98 11.63 0.55 0.73
N GLN A 99 11.79 -0.64 1.32
CA GLN A 99 12.74 -0.87 2.41
C GLN A 99 14.19 -0.59 1.97
N LYS A 100 14.61 -1.11 0.81
CA LYS A 100 15.96 -0.88 0.26
C LYS A 100 16.23 0.59 -0.03
N VAL A 101 15.28 1.28 -0.68
CA VAL A 101 15.41 2.70 -1.02
C VAL A 101 15.49 3.56 0.24
N MET A 102 14.60 3.33 1.21
CA MET A 102 14.60 4.10 2.45
C MET A 102 15.83 3.79 3.32
N ALA A 103 16.26 2.53 3.40
CA ALA A 103 17.47 2.16 4.13
C ALA A 103 18.75 2.69 3.46
N ARG A 104 18.74 2.90 2.14
CA ARG A 104 19.94 3.09 1.31
C ARG A 104 20.94 1.93 1.50
N SER A 105 20.40 0.73 1.73
CA SER A 105 21.17 -0.48 2.00
C SER A 105 20.43 -1.69 1.44
N ASN A 106 21.19 -2.69 1.02
CA ASN A 106 20.67 -4.00 0.62
C ASN A 106 20.67 -5.02 1.78
N ASP A 107 21.21 -4.65 2.93
CA ASP A 107 21.25 -5.53 4.10
C ASP A 107 19.85 -5.59 4.76
N PRO A 108 19.19 -6.78 4.78
CA PRO A 108 17.87 -6.94 5.40
C PRO A 108 17.89 -6.72 6.92
N SER A 109 19.05 -6.85 7.55
CA SER A 109 19.22 -6.66 9.00
C SER A 109 19.66 -5.25 9.36
N TYR A 110 19.79 -4.34 8.39
CA TYR A 110 20.27 -2.97 8.59
C TYR A 110 19.51 -2.22 9.69
N ARG A 111 18.17 -2.31 9.68
CA ARG A 111 17.31 -1.63 10.67
C ARG A 111 17.52 -2.15 12.08
N ILE A 112 17.70 -3.46 12.23
CA ILE A 112 17.94 -4.11 13.52
C ILE A 112 19.31 -3.67 14.05
N GLY A 113 20.35 -3.72 13.20
CA GLY A 113 21.68 -3.25 13.57
C GLY A 113 21.70 -1.79 14.03
N LEU A 114 21.04 -0.91 13.28
CA LEU A 114 20.92 0.51 13.62
C LEU A 114 20.16 0.73 14.94
N ALA A 115 19.05 0.02 15.15
CA ALA A 115 18.27 0.15 16.38
C ALA A 115 19.05 -0.33 17.62
N LEU A 116 19.82 -1.42 17.48
CA LEU A 116 20.71 -1.92 18.54
C LEU A 116 21.88 -0.97 18.82
N GLU A 117 22.43 -0.33 17.79
CA GLU A 117 23.46 0.68 17.93
C GLU A 117 22.95 1.89 18.74
N LEU A 118 21.78 2.43 18.37
CA LEU A 118 21.13 3.50 19.12
C LEU A 118 20.83 3.09 20.56
N LEU A 119 20.39 1.85 20.78
CA LEU A 119 20.15 1.32 22.12
C LEU A 119 21.44 1.27 22.95
N ASN A 120 22.55 0.82 22.37
CA ASN A 120 23.85 0.80 23.05
C ASN A 120 24.37 2.20 23.39
N GLN A 121 24.18 3.17 22.49
CA GLN A 121 24.50 4.57 22.75
C GLN A 121 23.63 5.14 23.88
N SER A 122 22.35 4.78 23.92
CA SER A 122 21.41 5.24 24.95
C SER A 122 21.82 4.83 26.36
N PHE A 123 22.40 3.64 26.53
CA PHE A 123 22.91 3.17 27.83
C PHE A 123 24.09 3.98 28.34
N SER A 124 24.82 4.66 27.45
CA SER A 124 25.99 5.46 27.80
C SER A 124 25.63 6.93 28.06
N ALA A 125 24.42 7.39 27.69
CA ALA A 125 24.06 8.81 27.58
C ALA A 125 22.90 9.27 28.48
N GLU A 126 22.43 8.48 29.46
CA GLU A 126 21.26 8.80 30.32
C GLU A 126 19.98 9.21 29.53
N SER A 127 19.84 8.71 28.30
CA SER A 127 18.74 9.07 27.39
C SER A 127 17.49 8.18 27.61
N PRO A 128 16.31 8.52 27.06
CA PRO A 128 15.07 7.77 27.30
C PRO A 128 15.12 6.37 26.65
N GLU A 129 15.50 5.38 27.47
CA GLU A 129 15.66 3.96 27.12
C GLU A 129 14.41 3.36 26.46
N THR A 130 13.21 3.85 26.79
CA THR A 130 11.94 3.23 26.37
C THR A 130 11.61 3.40 24.89
N GLU A 131 11.86 4.58 24.30
CA GLU A 131 11.53 4.82 22.88
C GLU A 131 12.45 4.03 21.94
N ILE A 132 13.74 4.00 22.26
CA ILE A 132 14.74 3.28 21.48
C ILE A 132 14.54 1.76 21.64
N LEU A 133 14.17 1.30 22.83
CA LEU A 133 13.80 -0.09 23.06
C LEU A 133 12.59 -0.50 22.20
N ASN A 134 11.55 0.33 22.14
CA ASN A 134 10.39 0.10 21.28
C ASN A 134 10.79 0.04 19.80
N ALA A 135 11.68 0.94 19.35
CA ALA A 135 12.18 0.93 17.98
C ALA A 135 12.98 -0.35 17.66
N ALA A 136 13.76 -0.87 18.61
CA ALA A 136 14.49 -2.13 18.44
C ALA A 136 13.56 -3.34 18.32
N ILE A 137 12.54 -3.44 19.18
CA ILE A 137 11.52 -4.49 19.07
C ILE A 137 10.77 -4.37 17.74
N ALA A 138 10.38 -3.15 17.37
CA ALA A 138 9.66 -2.90 16.13
C ALA A 138 10.50 -3.28 14.91
N ALA A 139 11.81 -3.02 14.90
CA ALA A 139 12.70 -3.41 13.81
C ALA A 139 12.77 -4.94 13.64
N ILE A 140 12.91 -5.68 14.74
CA ILE A 140 12.89 -7.16 14.74
C ILE A 140 11.51 -7.67 14.29
N GLY A 141 10.46 -7.08 14.85
CA GLY A 141 9.08 -7.43 14.55
C GLY A 141 8.68 -7.19 13.10
N CYS A 142 9.09 -6.08 12.51
CA CYS A 142 8.81 -5.77 11.10
C CYS A 142 9.53 -6.72 10.16
N LYS A 143 10.77 -7.14 10.48
CA LYS A 143 11.47 -8.18 9.73
C LYS A 143 10.73 -9.52 9.83
N TYR A 144 10.35 -9.91 11.05
CA TYR A 144 9.58 -11.11 11.30
C TYR A 144 8.25 -11.15 10.53
N MET A 145 7.50 -10.04 10.58
CA MET A 145 6.26 -9.85 9.83
C MET A 145 6.51 -10.04 8.33
N PHE A 146 7.53 -9.40 7.77
CA PHE A 146 7.85 -9.50 6.35
C PHE A 146 8.24 -10.92 5.92
N ASP A 147 8.96 -11.65 6.76
CA ASP A 147 9.27 -13.06 6.53
C ASP A 147 8.01 -13.94 6.55
N LEU A 148 7.03 -13.65 7.42
CA LEU A 148 5.72 -14.31 7.40
C LEU A 148 4.90 -13.97 6.16
N GLU A 149 4.91 -12.72 5.69
CA GLU A 149 4.23 -12.32 4.46
C GLU A 149 4.79 -13.11 3.26
N LYS A 150 6.13 -13.21 3.15
CA LYS A 150 6.81 -14.05 2.15
C LYS A 150 6.47 -15.53 2.29
N PHE A 151 6.36 -16.02 3.52
CA PHE A 151 5.95 -17.39 3.79
C PHE A 151 4.54 -17.67 3.28
N ILE A 152 3.57 -16.79 3.56
CA ILE A 152 2.18 -16.96 3.12
C ILE A 152 2.09 -17.06 1.59
N VAL A 153 2.78 -16.18 0.85
CA VAL A 153 2.78 -16.23 -0.62
C VAL A 153 3.27 -17.59 -1.12
N ARG A 154 4.40 -18.08 -0.60
CA ARG A 154 4.93 -19.41 -0.96
C ARG A 154 4.04 -20.55 -0.47
N TYR A 155 3.37 -20.36 0.65
CA TYR A 155 2.48 -21.36 1.25
C TYR A 155 1.27 -21.59 0.33
N MET A 156 0.66 -20.52 -0.17
CA MET A 156 -0.47 -20.60 -1.10
C MET A 156 -0.13 -21.37 -2.38
N GLU A 157 1.13 -21.36 -2.82
CA GLU A 157 1.60 -22.14 -3.98
C GLU A 157 1.92 -23.60 -3.64
N SER A 158 2.10 -23.93 -2.37
CA SER A 158 2.64 -25.23 -1.91
C SER A 158 1.83 -25.88 -0.78
N VAL A 159 0.52 -25.59 -0.72
CA VAL A 159 -0.41 -26.04 0.34
C VAL A 159 -0.34 -27.55 0.61
N SER A 160 -0.08 -28.36 -0.43
CA SER A 160 0.05 -29.82 -0.31
C SER A 160 1.27 -30.30 0.47
N LYS A 161 2.30 -29.45 0.65
CA LYS A 161 3.58 -29.81 1.30
C LYS A 161 3.61 -29.43 2.78
N ARG A 162 2.64 -29.95 3.55
CA ARG A 162 2.41 -29.51 4.94
C ARG A 162 3.65 -29.60 5.84
N SER A 163 4.39 -30.71 5.81
CA SER A 163 5.58 -30.90 6.66
C SER A 163 6.69 -29.89 6.35
N GLU A 164 6.96 -29.65 5.05
CA GLU A 164 7.95 -28.67 4.60
C GLU A 164 7.55 -27.23 5.01
N ASN A 165 6.25 -26.92 4.94
CA ASN A 165 5.75 -25.61 5.35
C ASN A 165 5.84 -25.40 6.87
N ILE A 166 5.62 -26.45 7.67
CA ILE A 166 5.86 -26.38 9.12
C ILE A 166 7.33 -26.08 9.40
N GLU A 167 8.26 -26.82 8.78
CA GLU A 167 9.71 -26.61 8.98
C GLU A 167 10.16 -25.19 8.59
N ARG A 168 9.67 -24.69 7.46
CA ARG A 168 9.94 -23.30 7.02
C ARG A 168 9.42 -22.28 8.02
N LEU A 169 8.20 -22.50 8.54
CA LEU A 169 7.60 -21.61 9.53
C LEU A 169 8.35 -21.67 10.86
N GLU A 170 8.73 -22.86 11.33
CA GLU A 170 9.57 -23.05 12.53
C GLU A 170 10.89 -22.30 12.40
N LYS A 171 11.52 -22.32 11.23
CA LYS A 171 12.75 -21.56 10.97
C LYS A 171 12.54 -20.05 11.12
N ILE A 172 11.43 -19.51 10.62
CA ILE A 172 11.09 -18.08 10.75
C ILE A 172 10.86 -17.73 12.21
N LEU A 173 10.01 -18.50 12.91
CA LEU A 173 9.73 -18.28 14.33
C LEU A 173 11.01 -18.31 15.17
N LYS A 174 11.87 -19.33 14.94
CA LYS A 174 13.13 -19.48 15.67
C LYS A 174 14.11 -18.35 15.40
N SER A 175 14.25 -17.93 14.14
CA SER A 175 15.14 -16.80 13.78
C SER A 175 14.71 -15.51 14.48
N ALA A 176 13.41 -15.23 14.57
CA ALA A 176 12.90 -14.07 15.26
C ALA A 176 13.11 -14.15 16.78
N GLU A 177 12.90 -15.31 17.40
CA GLU A 177 13.17 -15.53 18.82
C GLU A 177 14.67 -15.42 19.16
N GLU A 178 15.57 -15.82 18.26
CA GLU A 178 17.02 -15.63 18.42
C GLU A 178 17.40 -14.14 18.39
N GLU A 179 16.85 -13.36 17.46
CA GLU A 179 17.07 -11.91 17.37
C GLU A 179 16.50 -11.17 18.58
N TYR A 180 15.28 -11.51 18.98
CA TYR A 180 14.66 -11.00 20.21
C TYR A 180 15.49 -11.38 21.45
N GLY A 181 15.97 -12.62 21.54
CA GLY A 181 16.83 -13.08 22.63
C GLY A 181 18.12 -12.27 22.76
N ASN A 182 18.69 -11.82 21.64
CA ASN A 182 19.85 -10.92 21.65
C ASN A 182 19.51 -9.54 22.20
N LEU A 183 18.33 -9.00 21.87
CA LEU A 183 17.84 -7.74 22.46
C LEU A 183 17.62 -7.85 23.98
N VAL A 184 16.99 -8.94 24.43
CA VAL A 184 16.71 -9.20 25.86
C VAL A 184 17.98 -9.31 26.70
N ARG A 185 19.09 -9.81 26.13
CA ARG A 185 20.39 -9.88 26.82
C ARG A 185 20.97 -8.51 27.10
N THR A 186 20.69 -7.53 26.26
CA THR A 186 21.23 -6.17 26.34
C THR A 186 20.33 -5.25 27.18
N ALA A 187 19.02 -5.53 27.21
CA ALA A 187 18.04 -4.69 27.90
C ALA A 187 17.91 -5.00 29.41
N LYS A 188 17.65 -3.96 30.21
CA LYS A 188 17.42 -4.10 31.65
C LYS A 188 15.98 -4.51 31.99
N ASN A 189 15.00 -4.06 31.21
CA ASN A 189 13.57 -4.30 31.48
C ASN A 189 13.00 -5.47 30.66
N LYS A 190 13.21 -6.70 31.15
CA LYS A 190 12.82 -7.94 30.44
C LYS A 190 11.31 -8.17 30.39
N GLU A 191 10.58 -7.81 31.45
CA GLU A 191 9.13 -8.03 31.53
C GLU A 191 8.37 -7.15 30.53
N GLN A 192 8.76 -5.87 30.43
CA GLN A 192 8.21 -4.97 29.42
C GLN A 192 8.51 -5.45 28.00
N LEU A 193 9.73 -5.93 27.74
CA LEU A 193 10.12 -6.50 26.46
C LEU A 193 9.26 -7.69 26.06
N GLU A 194 9.01 -8.61 26.99
CA GLU A 194 8.21 -9.81 26.74
C GLU A 194 6.76 -9.45 26.40
N SER A 195 6.17 -8.51 27.16
CA SER A 195 4.83 -8.00 26.87
C SER A 195 4.76 -7.33 25.50
N LEU A 196 5.76 -6.50 25.14
CA LEU A 196 5.80 -5.81 23.84
C LEU A 196 5.98 -6.80 22.69
N TRP A 197 6.88 -7.77 22.83
CA TRP A 197 7.12 -8.80 21.82
C TRP A 197 5.89 -9.68 21.58
N SER A 198 5.26 -10.14 22.66
CA SER A 198 4.01 -10.91 22.58
C SER A 198 2.90 -10.11 21.89
N SER A 199 2.73 -8.84 22.27
CA SER A 199 1.76 -7.93 21.65
C SER A 199 2.06 -7.72 20.17
N PHE A 200 3.34 -7.49 19.81
CA PHE A 200 3.77 -7.29 18.44
C PHE A 200 3.42 -8.52 17.58
N LYS A 201 3.84 -9.72 18.00
CA LYS A 201 3.54 -10.97 17.29
C LYS A 201 2.04 -11.15 17.05
N ALA A 202 1.20 -10.92 18.07
CA ALA A 202 -0.24 -11.06 17.92
C ALA A 202 -0.85 -10.02 16.97
N THR A 203 -0.36 -8.78 16.99
CA THR A 203 -0.95 -7.67 16.19
C THR A 203 -0.42 -7.57 14.77
N HIS A 204 0.75 -8.14 14.48
CA HIS A 204 1.44 -8.01 13.20
C HIS A 204 1.64 -9.37 12.49
N THR A 205 0.93 -10.42 12.88
CA THR A 205 0.89 -11.65 12.09
C THR A 205 -0.03 -11.41 10.87
N PRO A 206 0.47 -11.49 9.63
CA PRO A 206 -0.33 -11.22 8.44
C PRO A 206 -1.49 -12.19 8.28
N GLY A 207 -2.65 -11.68 7.85
CA GLY A 207 -3.84 -12.48 7.54
C GLY A 207 -4.63 -13.05 8.72
N ILE A 208 -4.10 -13.02 9.96
CA ILE A 208 -4.78 -13.56 11.15
C ILE A 208 -5.09 -12.44 12.14
N ASP A 209 -6.32 -12.40 12.66
CA ASP A 209 -6.71 -11.46 13.71
C ASP A 209 -6.01 -11.79 15.05
N LYS A 210 -5.60 -10.74 15.76
CA LYS A 210 -4.85 -10.85 17.03
C LYS A 210 -5.56 -11.69 18.09
N HIS A 211 -6.90 -11.74 18.08
CA HIS A 211 -7.69 -12.50 19.05
C HIS A 211 -7.52 -14.02 18.89
N CYS A 212 -7.20 -14.48 17.68
CA CYS A 212 -6.93 -15.89 17.40
C CYS A 212 -5.49 -16.32 17.68
N LEU A 213 -4.63 -15.38 18.07
CA LEU A 213 -3.21 -15.59 18.32
C LEU A 213 -2.84 -15.53 19.80
N GLN A 214 -3.82 -15.59 20.72
CA GLN A 214 -3.56 -15.59 22.15
C GLN A 214 -4.03 -16.91 22.81
N PRO A 215 -3.13 -17.67 23.47
CA PRO A 215 -1.67 -17.50 23.50
C PRO A 215 -1.04 -17.71 22.11
N TYR A 216 0.18 -17.15 21.90
CA TYR A 216 0.82 -17.23 20.58
C TYR A 216 1.11 -18.68 20.19
N PRO A 217 0.63 -19.14 19.02
CA PRO A 217 0.71 -20.55 18.64
C PRO A 217 2.13 -20.97 18.23
N ASP A 218 2.42 -22.26 18.38
CA ASP A 218 3.55 -22.92 17.72
C ASP A 218 3.33 -22.98 16.19
N ALA A 219 4.37 -23.34 15.42
CA ALA A 219 4.30 -23.39 13.96
C ALA A 219 3.19 -24.30 13.42
N SER A 220 2.95 -25.45 14.05
CA SER A 220 1.92 -26.41 13.61
C SER A 220 0.51 -25.83 13.77
N LYS A 221 0.25 -25.21 14.93
CA LYS A 221 -1.02 -24.51 15.20
C LYS A 221 -1.16 -23.26 14.35
N LEU A 222 -0.10 -22.48 14.17
CA LEU A 222 -0.10 -21.28 13.33
C LEU A 222 -0.42 -21.63 11.87
N LEU A 223 0.14 -22.72 11.34
CA LEU A 223 -0.21 -23.20 10.01
C LEU A 223 -1.70 -23.58 9.88
N LYS A 224 -2.28 -24.19 10.92
CA LYS A 224 -3.74 -24.47 10.93
C LYS A 224 -4.57 -23.20 10.97
N LEU A 225 -4.10 -22.16 11.67
CA LEU A 225 -4.77 -20.86 11.66
C LEU A 225 -4.67 -20.22 10.26
N PHE A 226 -3.52 -20.31 9.60
CA PHE A 226 -3.39 -19.90 8.20
C PHE A 226 -4.35 -20.67 7.29
N ASP A 227 -4.47 -21.99 7.43
CA ASP A 227 -5.46 -22.76 6.67
C ASP A 227 -6.86 -22.17 6.81
N THR A 228 -7.23 -21.89 8.07
CA THR A 228 -8.54 -21.39 8.46
C THR A 228 -8.80 -19.96 7.98
N ALA A 229 -7.81 -19.07 8.08
CA ALA A 229 -7.95 -17.66 7.70
C ALA A 229 -7.86 -17.44 6.18
N LEU A 230 -7.01 -18.20 5.50
CA LEU A 230 -6.74 -18.05 4.07
C LEU A 230 -7.82 -18.71 3.21
N PHE A 231 -8.23 -19.95 3.53
CA PHE A 231 -9.09 -20.75 2.66
C PHE A 231 -10.55 -20.84 3.12
N PHE A 232 -10.85 -20.49 4.37
CA PHE A 232 -12.20 -20.56 4.92
C PHE A 232 -12.68 -19.18 5.37
N ALA A 233 -13.98 -18.91 5.24
CA ALA A 233 -14.59 -17.74 5.85
C ALA A 233 -14.60 -17.95 7.37
N SER A 234 -13.63 -17.34 8.06
CA SER A 234 -13.45 -17.50 9.50
C SER A 234 -13.35 -16.15 10.21
N GLU A 235 -13.78 -16.14 11.47
CA GLU A 235 -13.65 -14.98 12.38
C GLU A 235 -12.19 -14.62 12.67
N CYS A 236 -11.26 -15.53 12.37
CA CYS A 236 -9.83 -15.32 12.55
C CYS A 236 -9.15 -14.59 11.39
N ARG A 237 -9.86 -14.21 10.33
CA ARG A 237 -9.27 -13.42 9.24
C ARG A 237 -9.00 -12.00 9.72
N ALA A 238 -7.77 -11.52 9.51
CA ALA A 238 -7.39 -10.16 9.88
C ALA A 238 -8.25 -9.12 9.16
N PRO A 239 -8.75 -8.08 9.86
CA PRO A 239 -9.38 -6.94 9.20
C PRO A 239 -8.32 -6.09 8.48
N TYR A 240 -8.74 -5.37 7.45
CA TYR A 240 -7.97 -4.30 6.81
C TYR A 240 -8.69 -2.96 7.01
N ARG A 241 -7.93 -1.87 7.16
CA ARG A 241 -8.46 -0.54 7.49
C ARG A 241 -8.80 0.27 6.25
N LYS A 242 -8.08 0.05 5.15
CA LYS A 242 -8.20 0.84 3.92
C LYS A 242 -8.27 -0.04 2.69
N ALA A 243 -9.02 0.41 1.69
CA ALA A 243 -8.91 -0.13 0.34
C ALA A 243 -7.67 0.48 -0.33
N TYR A 244 -6.85 -0.37 -0.94
CA TYR A 244 -5.64 0.05 -1.63
C TYR A 244 -5.82 -0.06 -3.14
N TRP A 245 -5.33 0.95 -3.84
CA TRP A 245 -5.35 1.00 -5.29
C TRP A 245 -4.09 0.33 -5.82
N THR A 246 -4.26 -0.62 -6.74
CA THR A 246 -3.14 -1.12 -7.54
C THR A 246 -2.81 -0.14 -8.66
N GLU A 247 -1.62 -0.26 -9.24
CA GLU A 247 -1.28 0.43 -10.49
C GLU A 247 -2.28 0.11 -11.60
N GLY A 248 -2.73 -1.15 -11.71
CA GLY A 248 -3.77 -1.55 -12.65
C GLY A 248 -5.15 -0.93 -12.37
N ASP A 249 -5.53 -0.74 -11.10
CA ASP A 249 -6.77 -0.03 -10.73
C ASP A 249 -6.69 1.43 -11.18
N CYS A 250 -5.53 2.07 -11.00
CA CYS A 250 -5.27 3.43 -11.49
C CYS A 250 -5.31 3.50 -13.02
N GLU A 251 -4.62 2.60 -13.72
CA GLU A 251 -4.64 2.51 -15.19
C GLU A 251 -6.06 2.34 -15.73
N THR A 252 -6.87 1.50 -15.05
CA THR A 252 -8.27 1.27 -15.41
C THR A 252 -9.10 2.54 -15.24
N VAL A 253 -8.96 3.27 -14.13
CA VAL A 253 -9.68 4.54 -13.92
C VAL A 253 -9.22 5.63 -14.88
N ILE A 254 -7.93 5.66 -15.21
CA ILE A 254 -7.38 6.55 -16.24
C ILE A 254 -8.03 6.22 -17.59
N ALA A 255 -8.09 4.95 -17.98
CA ALA A 255 -8.72 4.51 -19.23
C ALA A 255 -10.23 4.86 -19.28
N TRP A 256 -10.97 4.65 -18.20
CA TRP A 256 -12.39 5.03 -18.10
C TRP A 256 -12.59 6.54 -18.18
N SER A 257 -11.70 7.32 -17.55
CA SER A 257 -11.72 8.78 -17.64
C SER A 257 -11.53 9.25 -19.08
N TYR A 258 -10.62 8.63 -19.83
CA TYR A 258 -10.45 8.93 -21.25
C TYR A 258 -11.67 8.53 -22.08
N LEU A 259 -12.19 7.32 -21.88
CA LEU A 259 -13.37 6.85 -22.60
C LEU A 259 -14.56 7.78 -22.37
N PHE A 260 -14.76 8.24 -21.14
CA PHE A 260 -15.81 9.19 -20.78
C PHE A 260 -15.66 10.52 -21.51
N VAL A 261 -14.44 11.09 -21.55
CA VAL A 261 -14.15 12.34 -22.29
C VAL A 261 -14.42 12.16 -23.78
N VAL A 262 -13.99 11.04 -24.36
CA VAL A 262 -14.27 10.69 -25.76
C VAL A 262 -15.78 10.60 -26.00
N CYS A 263 -16.53 9.86 -25.17
CA CYS A 263 -17.98 9.73 -25.30
C CYS A 263 -18.72 11.07 -25.20
N ILE A 264 -18.32 11.96 -24.28
CA ILE A 264 -18.93 13.29 -24.16
C ILE A 264 -18.68 14.11 -25.41
N VAL A 265 -17.43 14.15 -25.88
CA VAL A 265 -17.08 14.96 -27.05
C VAL A 265 -17.79 14.43 -28.28
N PHE A 266 -17.70 13.13 -28.58
CA PHE A 266 -18.39 12.54 -29.72
C PHE A 266 -19.92 12.65 -29.61
N GLY A 267 -20.49 12.50 -28.41
CA GLY A 267 -21.92 12.70 -28.17
C GLY A 267 -22.36 14.13 -28.45
N ALA A 268 -21.58 15.12 -28.01
CA ALA A 268 -21.84 16.53 -28.32
C ALA A 268 -21.74 16.81 -29.83
N LEU A 269 -20.75 16.24 -30.52
CA LEU A 269 -20.62 16.36 -31.98
C LEU A 269 -21.82 15.77 -32.71
N PHE A 270 -22.24 14.56 -32.33
CA PHE A 270 -23.38 13.89 -32.93
C PHE A 270 -24.68 14.67 -32.69
N TYR A 271 -24.86 15.21 -31.49
CA TYR A 271 -26.01 16.06 -31.15
C TYR A 271 -26.05 17.34 -32.00
N LEU A 272 -24.92 18.03 -32.13
CA LEU A 272 -24.82 19.25 -32.95
C LEU A 272 -25.10 18.96 -34.44
N TRP A 273 -24.55 17.85 -34.96
CA TRP A 273 -24.82 17.40 -36.32
C TRP A 273 -26.31 17.08 -36.55
N ALA A 274 -26.94 16.37 -35.61
CA ALA A 274 -28.36 16.05 -35.67
C ALA A 274 -29.26 17.30 -35.63
N CYS A 275 -28.93 18.28 -34.78
CA CYS A 275 -29.65 19.56 -34.71
C CYS A 275 -29.57 20.33 -36.02
N ARG A 276 -28.39 20.40 -36.65
CA ARG A 276 -28.18 21.06 -37.93
C ARG A 276 -29.00 20.42 -39.05
N ASN A 277 -29.00 19.09 -39.14
CA ASN A 277 -29.78 18.37 -40.16
C ASN A 277 -31.29 18.58 -40.01
N ARG A 278 -31.79 18.87 -38.80
CA ARG A 278 -33.20 19.25 -38.60
C ARG A 278 -33.51 20.67 -39.06
N GLN A 279 -32.55 21.60 -39.00
CA GLN A 279 -32.75 22.99 -39.45
C GLN A 279 -32.72 23.15 -40.97
N ASN A 280 -32.06 22.23 -41.67
CA ASN A 280 -31.96 22.23 -43.14
C ASN A 280 -33.12 21.49 -43.84
N LYS A 281 -34.04 20.88 -43.07
CA LYS A 281 -35.28 20.28 -43.57
C LYS A 281 -36.44 21.24 -43.33
#